data_AF-A0A6N4GYT1-F1
#
_entry.id   AF-A0A6N4GYT1-F1
#
_cell.length_a   1.000
_cell.length_b   1.000
_cell.length_c   1.000
_cell.angle_alpha   90.00
_cell.angle_beta   90.00
_cell.angle_gamma   90.00
#
_symmetry.space_group_name_H-M   'P 1'
#
loop_
_entity.id
_entity.type
_entity.pdbx_description
1 polymer ?
#
loop_
_entity_poly.entity_id
_entity_poly.type
_entity_poly.pdbx_seq_one_letter_code
_entity_poly.pdbx_strand_id
1 'polypeptide(L)'
;MKTLHLLLAASFMLASTAVSAKTLEVSVSDIRNDKGNILVMAKVAGQEQPVYGMAAARAGKVVVTLEGIEADAAELSLFHDEDGDYKMKMGERGPAEGYATRKCKLPAEHNTATLKLYYPATENE
;
A
#
# COMPACT_ATOMS: atom_id res chain seq x y z
N MET A 1 58.19 -26.94 -25.05
CA MET A 1 56.75 -27.29 -25.02
C MET A 1 56.26 -26.93 -23.62
N LYS A 2 55.82 -25.70 -23.34
CA LYS A 2 54.47 -25.12 -23.53
C LYS A 2 53.35 -26.02 -23.00
N THR A 3 53.04 -25.90 -21.71
CA THR A 3 51.70 -26.20 -21.16
C THR A 3 51.34 -25.07 -20.20
N LEU A 4 50.72 -24.03 -20.77
CA LEU A 4 50.10 -22.94 -20.04
C LEU A 4 48.72 -23.44 -19.59
N HIS A 5 48.55 -23.70 -18.30
CA HIS A 5 47.23 -24.01 -17.74
C HIS A 5 46.41 -22.71 -17.67
N LEU A 6 45.45 -22.56 -18.58
CA LEU A 6 44.48 -21.48 -18.55
C LEU A 6 43.43 -21.80 -17.47
N LEU A 7 43.49 -21.14 -16.32
CA LEU A 7 42.41 -21.11 -15.33
C LEU A 7 41.40 -20.04 -15.76
N LEU A 8 40.27 -20.48 -16.31
CA LEU A 8 39.16 -19.61 -16.69
C LEU A 8 38.30 -19.34 -15.45
N ALA A 9 38.59 -18.25 -14.72
CA ALA A 9 37.72 -17.76 -13.65
C ALA A 9 36.59 -16.92 -14.27
N ALA A 10 35.43 -17.53 -14.50
CA ALA A 10 34.21 -16.81 -14.86
C ALA A 10 33.60 -16.20 -13.59
N SER A 11 33.92 -14.94 -13.30
CA SER A 11 33.25 -14.17 -12.26
C SER A 11 31.86 -13.75 -12.76
N PHE A 12 30.83 -14.47 -12.31
CA PHE A 12 29.44 -14.06 -12.50
C PHE A 12 29.15 -12.91 -11.51
N MET A 13 29.44 -11.67 -11.89
CA MET A 13 29.00 -10.52 -11.11
C MET A 13 27.48 -10.42 -11.22
N LEU A 14 26.76 -10.81 -10.15
CA LEU A 14 25.37 -10.40 -9.98
C LEU A 14 25.35 -8.88 -9.86
N ALA A 15 24.98 -8.20 -10.94
CA ALA A 15 24.61 -6.80 -10.86
C ALA A 15 23.28 -6.72 -10.11
N SER A 16 23.32 -6.46 -8.81
CA SER A 16 22.15 -6.06 -8.04
C SER A 16 21.70 -4.69 -8.54
N THR A 17 20.67 -4.65 -9.38
CA THR A 17 19.99 -3.40 -9.69
C THR A 17 19.32 -2.92 -8.42
N ALA A 18 19.84 -1.84 -7.83
CA ALA A 18 19.14 -1.14 -6.76
C ALA A 18 17.80 -0.64 -7.34
N VAL A 19 16.69 -1.20 -6.88
CA VAL A 19 15.36 -0.70 -7.20
C VAL A 19 15.20 0.60 -6.41
N SER A 20 15.02 1.72 -7.11
CA SER A 20 14.67 2.98 -6.47
C SER A 20 13.31 2.81 -5.78
N ALA A 21 13.24 3.13 -4.49
CA ALA A 21 12.00 3.05 -3.73
C ALA A 21 10.98 4.05 -4.28
N LYS A 22 9.77 3.57 -4.58
CA LYS A 22 8.69 4.35 -5.16
C LYS A 22 7.81 4.98 -4.09
N THR A 23 7.21 6.10 -4.45
CA THR A 23 6.18 6.81 -3.69
C THR A 23 4.81 6.61 -4.33
N LEU A 24 3.77 6.47 -3.51
CA LEU A 24 2.39 6.37 -3.93
C LEU A 24 1.50 7.31 -3.11
N GLU A 25 0.85 8.25 -3.78
CA GLU A 25 -0.21 9.07 -3.20
C GLU A 25 -1.58 8.42 -3.43
N VAL A 26 -2.31 8.14 -2.36
CA VAL A 26 -3.63 7.52 -2.38
C VAL A 26 -4.69 8.56 -2.03
N SER A 27 -5.44 9.00 -3.04
CA SER A 27 -6.64 9.80 -2.86
C SER A 27 -7.80 8.91 -2.42
N VAL A 28 -8.22 9.04 -1.17
CA VAL A 28 -9.34 8.29 -0.58
C VAL A 28 -10.58 9.19 -0.53
N SER A 29 -11.71 8.72 -1.07
CA SER A 29 -12.96 9.48 -1.10
C SER A 29 -14.15 8.73 -0.52
N ASP A 30 -15.29 9.42 -0.44
CA ASP A 30 -16.56 8.98 0.16
C ASP A 30 -16.46 8.76 1.69
N ILE A 31 -15.52 9.44 2.35
CA ILE A 31 -15.34 9.40 3.81
C ILE A 31 -16.54 10.04 4.49
N ARG A 32 -17.17 9.34 5.44
CA ARG A 32 -18.46 9.74 5.99
C ARG A 32 -18.40 10.82 7.08
N ASN A 33 -17.28 10.96 7.79
CA ASN A 33 -17.12 11.95 8.86
C ASN A 33 -15.63 12.28 9.13
N ASP A 34 -15.39 13.21 10.05
CA ASP A 34 -14.03 13.71 10.39
C ASP A 34 -13.39 12.96 11.59
N LYS A 35 -13.92 11.79 11.97
CA LYS A 35 -13.47 11.08 13.17
C LYS A 35 -12.31 10.13 12.85
N GLY A 36 -11.31 10.13 13.73
CA GLY A 36 -10.19 9.19 13.64
C GLY A 36 -9.36 9.35 12.37
N ASN A 37 -9.00 8.23 11.75
CA ASN A 37 -7.97 8.18 10.71
C ASN A 37 -8.38 7.32 9.51
N ILE A 38 -7.82 7.68 8.36
CA ILE A 38 -7.75 6.79 7.20
C ILE A 38 -6.41 6.06 7.26
N LEU A 39 -6.48 4.74 7.39
CA LEU A 39 -5.32 3.86 7.42
C LEU A 39 -5.19 3.18 6.07
N VAL A 40 -4.00 3.23 5.47
CA VAL A 40 -3.69 2.62 4.17
C VAL A 40 -2.52 1.68 4.34
N MET A 41 -2.69 0.47 3.84
CA MET A 41 -1.65 -0.55 3.76
C MET A 41 -1.44 -0.93 2.30
N ALA A 42 -0.18 -1.02 1.89
CA ALA A 42 0.24 -1.58 0.62
C ALA A 42 1.00 -2.88 0.87
N LYS A 43 0.40 -4.00 0.47
CA LYS A 43 1.07 -5.30 0.40
C LYS A 43 1.86 -5.36 -0.90
N VAL A 44 3.16 -5.59 -0.77
CA VAL A 44 4.11 -5.59 -1.89
C VAL A 44 4.74 -6.97 -2.00
N ALA A 45 4.75 -7.53 -3.21
CA ALA A 45 5.36 -8.84 -3.44
C ALA A 45 6.88 -8.74 -3.27
N GLY A 46 7.47 -9.65 -2.49
CA GLY A 46 8.92 -9.67 -2.22
C GLY A 46 9.39 -8.75 -1.09
N GLN A 47 8.52 -7.88 -0.57
CA GLN A 47 8.80 -7.05 0.60
C GLN A 47 8.22 -7.74 1.85
N GLU A 48 9.06 -7.97 2.87
CA GLU A 48 8.66 -8.72 4.07
C GLU A 48 7.56 -8.02 4.87
N GLN A 49 7.67 -6.69 4.98
CA GLN A 49 6.71 -5.86 5.71
C GLN A 49 5.85 -5.04 4.73
N PRO A 50 4.53 -4.95 4.94
CA PRO A 50 3.71 -4.01 4.20
C PRO A 50 4.16 -2.57 4.44
N VAL A 51 3.92 -1.70 3.45
CA VAL A 51 4.10 -0.25 3.60
C VAL A 51 2.80 0.34 4.15
N TYR A 52 2.92 1.21 5.15
CA TYR A 52 1.77 1.85 5.80
C TYR A 52 1.78 3.35 5.60
N GLY A 53 0.58 3.93 5.59
CA GLY A 53 0.37 5.37 5.61
C GLY A 53 -0.92 5.71 6.32
N MET A 54 -0.99 6.93 6.82
CA MET A 54 -2.12 7.41 7.60
C MET A 54 -2.38 8.89 7.31
N ALA A 55 -3.65 9.27 7.33
CA ALA A 55 -4.07 10.67 7.44
C ALA A 55 -5.25 10.78 8.40
N ALA A 56 -5.36 11.92 9.08
CA ALA A 56 -6.57 12.26 9.83
C ALA A 56 -7.78 12.25 8.88
N ALA A 57 -8.89 11.64 9.31
CA ALA A 57 -10.09 11.57 8.49
C ALA A 57 -10.69 12.96 8.26
N ARG A 58 -11.17 13.17 7.03
CA ARG A 58 -11.98 14.33 6.64
C ARG A 58 -13.10 13.85 5.75
N ALA A 59 -14.31 14.29 6.05
CA ALA A 59 -15.50 14.00 5.27
C ALA A 59 -15.27 14.36 3.80
N GLY A 60 -15.74 13.49 2.91
CA GLY A 60 -15.54 13.62 1.48
C GLY A 60 -14.22 13.02 0.99
N LYS A 61 -13.06 13.61 1.31
CA LYS A 61 -11.78 13.19 0.71
C LYS A 61 -10.54 13.54 1.55
N VAL A 62 -9.55 12.63 1.54
CA VAL A 62 -8.17 12.86 2.00
C VAL A 62 -7.15 12.28 1.02
N VAL A 63 -5.88 12.63 1.19
CA VAL A 63 -4.73 12.03 0.49
C VAL A 63 -3.79 11.41 1.53
N VAL A 64 -3.35 10.18 1.29
CA VAL A 64 -2.37 9.46 2.12
C VAL A 64 -1.16 9.12 1.27
N THR A 65 0.05 9.43 1.76
CA THR A 65 1.31 9.11 1.06
C THR A 65 1.93 7.84 1.62
N LEU A 66 2.36 6.96 0.73
CA LEU A 66 3.16 5.77 1.02
C LEU A 66 4.54 5.92 0.38
N GLU A 67 5.59 5.71 1.15
CA GLU A 67 6.99 5.78 0.70
C GLU A 67 7.68 4.43 0.95
N GLY A 68 8.75 4.12 0.21
CA GLY A 68 9.50 2.88 0.43
C GLY A 68 8.93 1.66 -0.29
N ILE A 69 8.25 1.84 -1.44
CA ILE A 69 7.69 0.71 -2.21
C ILE A 69 8.72 0.22 -3.23
N GLU A 70 9.25 -0.98 -3.03
CA GLU A 70 10.27 -1.58 -3.91
C GLU A 70 9.68 -2.57 -4.92
N ALA A 71 8.61 -2.19 -5.62
CA ALA A 71 7.98 -3.03 -6.64
C ALA A 71 7.20 -2.26 -7.70
N ASP A 72 6.90 -2.91 -8.81
CA ASP A 72 6.09 -2.34 -9.90
C ASP A 72 4.57 -2.50 -9.71
N ALA A 73 4.14 -3.12 -8.61
CA ALA A 73 2.73 -3.26 -8.25
C ALA A 73 2.56 -3.43 -6.74
N ALA A 74 1.40 -2.99 -6.23
CA ALA A 74 1.00 -3.14 -4.84
C ALA A 74 -0.49 -3.50 -4.72
N GLU A 75 -0.84 -4.28 -3.71
CA GLU A 75 -2.22 -4.51 -3.29
C GLU A 75 -2.54 -3.57 -2.13
N LEU A 76 -3.40 -2.58 -2.39
CA LEU A 76 -3.86 -1.62 -1.41
C LEU A 76 -5.04 -2.19 -0.64
N SER A 77 -5.00 -2.01 0.67
CA SER A 77 -6.14 -2.16 1.58
C SER A 77 -6.20 -0.93 2.45
N LEU A 78 -7.38 -0.35 2.60
CA LEU A 78 -7.59 0.82 3.44
C LEU A 78 -8.88 0.73 4.23
N PHE A 79 -8.90 1.37 5.39
CA PHE A 79 -10.10 1.50 6.19
C PHE A 79 -10.16 2.80 6.99
N HIS A 80 -11.39 3.15 7.39
CA HIS A 80 -11.71 4.30 8.22
C HIS A 80 -11.77 3.86 9.68
N ASP A 81 -10.70 4.11 10.43
CA ASP A 81 -10.62 3.86 11.87
C ASP A 81 -11.24 5.05 12.61
N GLU A 82 -12.50 4.96 13.01
CA GLU A 82 -13.24 6.12 13.54
C GLU A 82 -12.96 6.41 15.01
N ASP A 83 -12.52 5.41 15.78
CA ASP A 83 -12.26 5.54 17.22
C ASP A 83 -10.77 5.54 17.58
N GLY A 84 -9.88 5.26 16.62
CA GLY A 84 -8.44 5.41 16.78
C GLY A 84 -7.76 4.20 17.42
N ASP A 85 -8.41 3.04 17.46
CA ASP A 85 -7.82 1.82 18.03
C ASP A 85 -7.04 0.97 17.02
N TYR A 86 -6.92 1.47 15.77
CA TYR A 86 -6.21 0.85 14.66
C TYR A 86 -6.78 -0.52 14.26
N LYS A 87 -8.06 -0.79 14.58
CA LYS A 87 -8.73 -2.04 14.23
C LYS A 87 -10.02 -1.75 13.48
N MET A 88 -10.19 -2.49 12.38
CA MET A 88 -11.47 -2.54 11.69
C MET A 88 -12.57 -2.99 12.66
N LYS A 89 -13.62 -2.17 12.82
CA LYS A 89 -14.82 -2.63 13.52
C LYS A 89 -15.58 -3.63 12.67
N MET A 90 -16.03 -4.69 13.32
CA MET A 90 -16.83 -5.74 12.73
C MET A 90 -18.22 -5.72 13.37
N GLY A 91 -19.26 -5.76 12.56
CA GLY A 91 -20.63 -6.07 12.94
C GLY A 91 -21.03 -7.47 12.50
N GLU A 92 -22.32 -7.81 12.64
CA GLU A 92 -22.85 -9.14 12.31
C GLU A 92 -22.69 -9.53 10.84
N ARG A 93 -22.66 -8.53 9.94
CA ARG A 93 -22.62 -8.72 8.48
C ARG A 93 -21.26 -8.42 7.84
N GLY A 94 -20.20 -8.27 8.65
CA GLY A 94 -18.86 -7.92 8.18
C GLY A 94 -18.36 -6.59 8.76
N PRO A 95 -17.49 -5.85 8.05
CA PRO A 95 -17.02 -4.54 8.51
C PRO A 95 -18.18 -3.61 8.87
N ALA A 96 -18.03 -2.80 9.91
CA ALA A 96 -18.98 -1.74 10.30
C ALA A 96 -18.46 -0.32 9.93
N GLU A 97 -17.19 -0.26 9.53
CA GLU A 97 -16.50 0.94 9.09
C GLU A 97 -16.25 0.93 7.58
N GLY A 98 -15.80 2.07 7.07
CA GLY A 98 -15.48 2.23 5.67
C GLY A 98 -14.26 1.41 5.30
N TYR A 99 -14.31 0.68 4.19
CA TYR A 99 -13.16 -0.07 3.67
C TYR A 99 -13.07 -0.04 2.15
N ALA A 100 -11.87 -0.26 1.61
CA ALA A 100 -11.65 -0.51 0.20
C ALA A 100 -10.38 -1.34 -0.03
N THR A 101 -10.36 -2.08 -1.14
CA THR A 101 -9.15 -2.79 -1.60
C THR A 101 -8.96 -2.58 -3.10
N ARG A 102 -7.70 -2.50 -3.55
CA ARG A 102 -7.38 -2.35 -4.98
C ARG A 102 -5.96 -2.80 -5.29
N LYS A 103 -5.77 -3.57 -6.35
CA LYS A 103 -4.42 -3.77 -6.94
C LYS A 103 -4.07 -2.60 -7.86
N CYS A 104 -2.85 -2.07 -7.75
CA CYS A 104 -2.38 -0.98 -8.58
C CYS A 104 -0.99 -1.28 -9.17
N LYS A 105 -0.72 -0.73 -10.36
CA LYS A 105 0.60 -0.74 -11.00
C LYS A 105 1.33 0.56 -10.62
N LEU A 106 2.66 0.48 -10.51
CA LEU A 106 3.55 1.56 -10.08
C LEU A 106 4.66 1.79 -11.13
N PRO A 107 4.31 2.30 -12.33
CA PRO A 107 5.26 2.43 -13.43
C PRO A 107 6.30 3.54 -13.23
N ALA A 108 6.06 4.50 -12.34
CA ALA A 108 6.93 5.66 -12.11
C ALA A 108 7.55 5.64 -10.71
N GLU A 109 8.51 6.53 -10.44
CA GLU A 109 9.01 6.75 -9.07
C GLU A 109 7.94 7.39 -8.18
N HIS A 110 7.09 8.26 -8.75
CA HIS A 110 5.94 8.87 -8.07
C HIS A 110 4.65 8.42 -8.76
N ASN A 111 3.76 7.78 -8.02
CA ASN A 111 2.51 7.22 -8.53
C ASN A 111 1.31 7.79 -7.77
N THR A 112 0.13 7.68 -8.38
CA THR A 112 -1.13 8.07 -7.75
C THR A 112 -2.16 6.95 -7.87
N ALA A 113 -3.01 6.82 -6.85
CA ALA A 113 -4.18 5.95 -6.87
C ALA A 113 -5.40 6.69 -6.32
N THR A 114 -6.59 6.31 -6.78
CA THR A 114 -7.86 6.81 -6.24
C THR A 114 -8.72 5.62 -5.84
N LEU A 115 -9.27 5.69 -4.63
CA LEU A 115 -10.14 4.67 -4.06
C LEU A 115 -11.31 5.36 -3.35
N LYS A 116 -12.49 4.75 -3.45
CA LYS A 116 -13.71 5.14 -2.74
C LYS A 116 -13.93 4.16 -1.59
N LEU A 117 -14.19 4.68 -0.41
CA LEU A 117 -14.61 3.85 0.71
C LEU A 117 -16.03 3.33 0.48
N TYR A 118 -16.21 2.05 0.77
CA TYR A 118 -17.53 1.46 0.91
C TYR A 118 -17.86 1.34 2.40
N TYR A 119 -19.01 1.88 2.79
CA TYR A 119 -19.60 1.70 4.11
C TYR A 119 -20.79 0.77 3.96
N PRO A 120 -20.73 -0.46 4.50
CA PRO A 120 -21.93 -1.28 4.61
C PRO A 120 -22.92 -0.54 5.51
N ALA A 121 -24.16 -0.43 5.05
CA ALA A 121 -25.21 0.22 5.82
C ALA A 121 -25.31 -0.44 7.20
N THR A 122 -25.24 0.37 8.26
CA THR A 122 -25.84 0.00 9.54
C THR A 122 -27.32 -0.21 9.25
N GLU A 123 -27.89 -1.37 9.62
CA GLU A 123 -29.35 -1.50 9.64
C GLU A 123 -29.90 -0.32 10.43
N ASN A 124 -30.90 0.34 9.84
CA ASN A 124 -31.56 1.50 10.41
C ASN A 124 -31.79 1.28 11.91
N GLU A 125 -31.41 2.26 12.74
CA GLU A 125 -31.83 2.33 14.15
C GLU A 125 -33.33 2.11 14.31
#